data_AF-A0A7K0E3A6-F1
#
_entry.id   AF-A0A7K0E3A6-F1
#
_cell.length_a   1.000
_cell.length_b   1.000
_cell.length_c   1.000
_cell.angle_alpha   90.00
_cell.angle_beta   90.00
_cell.angle_gamma   90.00
#
_symmetry.space_group_name_H-M   'P 1'
#
loop_
_entity.id
_entity.type
_entity.pdbx_description
1 polymer ?
#
loop_
_entity_poly.entity_id
_entity_poly.type
_entity_poly.pdbx_seq_one_letter_code
_entity_poly.pdbx_strand_id
1 'polypeptide(L)'
;MFLKKITQTVFLLISIGTIAQEMSFEEYNPTSTLVVPTHEVKKAKFPFIDIHSHQRDMSPSALSSLIKDMDALNEGLMVNLSGGSGERLKNMLENINTNYPNRFAVFANVDFDNVGKKGWTENAVKQLEEDVKAGARGLKVFKSLGLRYKDTNGKRIAIDDNRLDPIWAKCGELGIPVLIHAADPKSFWDPMNSDNERWLELKIHSRRKRTDTDPAPWQQIIDEQHRMFKKHPNTNFINAHMGWYANDLGKLSELLDEIPNMYVGIAAVIAELGRQPKSANAFFTKYQDRILFGKDSWKPEEFPTYFRVLESEDEYFPYYKKYHAFWSMYGLGLSDEVLKKVYYKNALKLLPNIDASIFPKEL
;
A
#
# COMPACT_ATOMS: atom_id res chain seq x y z
N MET A 1 38.48 27.34 82.32
CA MET A 1 38.33 25.95 81.80
C MET A 1 37.44 26.02 80.56
N PHE A 2 37.90 25.43 79.46
CA PHE A 2 37.58 25.77 78.06
C PHE A 2 36.15 25.40 77.59
N LEU A 3 35.50 26.32 76.84
CA LEU A 3 34.38 26.03 75.95
C LEU A 3 34.89 25.32 74.68
N LYS A 4 34.39 24.12 74.37
CA LYS A 4 34.60 23.45 73.08
C LYS A 4 33.43 23.77 72.14
N LYS A 5 33.68 24.60 71.12
CA LYS A 5 32.83 24.74 69.94
C LYS A 5 32.97 23.46 69.10
N ILE A 6 31.86 22.78 68.82
CA ILE A 6 31.80 21.71 67.82
C ILE A 6 31.26 22.35 66.54
N THR A 7 32.13 22.43 65.54
CA THR A 7 31.82 22.92 64.19
C THR A 7 31.14 21.77 63.43
N GLN A 8 29.89 21.95 63.01
CA GLN A 8 29.24 21.03 62.07
C GLN A 8 29.75 21.29 60.65
N THR A 9 30.47 20.33 60.08
CA THR A 9 30.88 20.36 58.68
C THR A 9 29.76 19.75 57.83
N VAL A 10 29.03 20.59 57.09
CA VAL A 10 28.08 20.17 56.06
C VAL A 10 28.88 19.73 54.83
N PHE A 11 28.86 18.44 54.50
CA PHE A 11 29.38 17.95 53.22
C PHE A 11 28.34 18.25 52.13
N LEU A 12 28.63 19.25 51.29
CA LEU A 12 27.93 19.44 50.03
C LEU A 12 28.39 18.33 49.06
N LEU A 13 27.55 17.32 48.86
CA LEU A 13 27.72 16.36 47.76
C LEU A 13 27.46 17.11 46.44
N ILE A 14 28.53 17.65 45.85
CA ILE A 14 28.50 18.12 44.47
C ILE A 14 28.43 16.87 43.61
N SER A 15 27.22 16.48 43.20
CA SER A 15 27.02 15.53 42.12
C SER A 15 27.58 16.17 40.85
N ILE A 16 28.82 15.80 40.50
CA ILE A 16 29.37 16.07 39.16
C ILE A 16 28.52 15.25 38.21
N GLY A 17 27.47 15.86 37.66
CA GLY A 17 26.66 15.26 36.62
C GLY A 17 27.59 14.96 35.44
N THR A 18 27.75 13.70 35.10
CA THR A 18 28.43 13.31 33.87
C THR A 18 27.60 13.84 32.71
N ILE A 19 28.09 14.89 32.02
CA ILE A 19 27.48 15.37 30.78
C ILE A 19 27.85 14.36 29.71
N ALA A 20 26.95 13.40 29.45
CA ALA A 20 27.07 12.50 28.32
C ALA A 20 26.65 13.25 27.04
N GLN A 21 27.22 12.85 25.89
CA GLN A 21 26.76 13.35 24.60
C GLN A 21 25.33 12.86 24.34
N GLU A 22 24.43 13.78 24.00
CA GLU A 22 23.07 13.46 23.58
C GLU A 22 22.97 13.41 22.05
N MET A 23 22.09 12.55 21.53
CA MET A 23 21.75 12.44 20.11
C MET A 23 20.27 12.13 19.98
N SER A 24 19.59 12.79 19.04
CA SER A 24 18.17 12.54 18.80
C SER A 24 17.93 11.22 18.05
N PHE A 25 16.74 10.65 18.19
CA PHE A 25 16.36 9.46 17.41
C PHE A 25 16.42 9.74 15.91
N GLU A 26 16.12 10.96 15.47
CA GLU A 26 16.23 11.41 14.09
C GLU A 26 17.66 11.32 13.56
N GLU A 27 18.63 11.78 14.36
CA GLU A 27 20.05 11.80 14.00
C GLU A 27 20.72 10.42 14.13
N TYR A 28 20.24 9.57 15.04
CA TYR A 28 20.83 8.26 15.29
C TYR A 28 20.62 7.32 14.10
N ASN A 29 21.61 7.25 13.20
CA ASN A 29 21.59 6.38 12.02
C ASN A 29 23.00 5.82 11.76
N PRO A 30 23.49 4.93 12.63
CA PRO A 30 24.88 4.47 12.57
C PRO A 30 25.16 3.71 11.27
N THR A 31 26.36 3.91 10.72
CA THR A 31 26.88 3.07 9.64
C THR A 31 27.14 1.67 10.18
N SER A 32 26.54 0.66 9.57
CA SER A 32 26.80 -0.74 9.93
C SER A 32 28.26 -1.12 9.71
N THR A 33 28.85 -1.84 10.65
CA THR A 33 30.17 -2.49 10.50
C THR A 33 30.06 -3.94 10.04
N LEU A 34 28.83 -4.46 9.86
CA LEU A 34 28.59 -5.81 9.35
C LEU A 34 29.02 -5.90 7.89
N VAL A 35 29.80 -6.94 7.57
CA VAL A 35 30.22 -7.27 6.19
C VAL A 35 29.50 -8.53 5.77
N VAL A 36 28.54 -8.38 4.86
CA VAL A 36 27.75 -9.47 4.25
C VAL A 36 27.71 -9.28 2.74
N PRO A 37 27.46 -10.35 1.97
CA PRO A 37 27.24 -10.23 0.52
C PRO A 37 26.15 -9.20 0.21
N THR A 38 26.38 -8.37 -0.80
CA THR A 38 25.40 -7.39 -1.28
C THR A 38 25.24 -7.47 -2.79
N HIS A 39 23.99 -7.41 -3.25
CA HIS A 39 23.64 -7.44 -4.66
C HIS A 39 22.87 -6.17 -5.03
N GLU A 40 23.26 -5.56 -6.15
CA GLU A 40 22.59 -4.38 -6.67
C GLU A 40 21.48 -4.81 -7.66
N VAL A 41 20.22 -4.73 -7.22
CA VAL A 41 19.06 -5.15 -8.04
C VAL A 41 18.37 -3.92 -8.64
N LYS A 42 18.94 -3.35 -9.72
CA LYS A 42 18.41 -2.12 -10.36
C LYS A 42 17.12 -2.32 -11.14
N LYS A 43 16.91 -3.53 -11.64
CA LYS A 43 15.88 -3.89 -12.61
C LYS A 43 15.25 -5.21 -12.18
N ALA A 44 13.93 -5.32 -12.29
CA ALA A 44 13.23 -6.55 -11.91
C ALA A 44 13.65 -7.74 -12.78
N LYS A 45 13.86 -8.90 -12.16
CA LYS A 45 14.27 -10.14 -12.85
C LYS A 45 13.31 -10.57 -13.96
N PHE A 46 12.00 -10.38 -13.76
CA PHE A 46 10.95 -10.61 -14.75
C PHE A 46 10.16 -9.31 -14.96
N PRO A 47 9.54 -9.12 -16.14
CA PRO A 47 8.68 -7.96 -16.32
C PRO A 47 7.51 -8.03 -15.35
N PHE A 48 7.13 -6.88 -14.81
CA PHE A 48 6.09 -6.79 -13.79
C PHE A 48 4.98 -5.82 -14.17
N ILE A 49 3.85 -5.97 -13.47
CA ILE A 49 2.70 -5.08 -13.50
C ILE A 49 2.67 -4.34 -12.16
N ASP A 50 2.80 -3.02 -12.16
CA ASP A 50 2.51 -2.23 -10.97
C ASP A 50 0.98 -2.07 -10.85
N ILE A 51 0.34 -2.89 -10.02
CA ILE A 51 -1.12 -2.84 -9.80
C ILE A 51 -1.56 -1.58 -9.05
N HIS A 52 -0.61 -0.78 -8.53
CA HIS A 52 -0.89 0.32 -7.63
C HIS A 52 0.02 1.52 -7.92
N SER A 53 -0.36 2.32 -8.92
CA SER A 53 0.27 3.60 -9.21
C SER A 53 -0.76 4.72 -9.28
N HIS A 54 -0.29 5.97 -9.14
CA HIS A 54 -1.12 7.16 -9.09
C HIS A 54 -0.55 8.25 -10.00
N GLN A 55 -1.15 8.41 -11.19
CA GLN A 55 -0.76 9.42 -12.17
C GLN A 55 -1.92 10.38 -12.43
N ARG A 56 -1.69 11.68 -12.21
CA ARG A 56 -2.68 12.73 -12.49
C ARG A 56 -2.59 13.25 -13.92
N ASP A 57 -1.37 13.46 -14.39
CA ASP A 57 -1.07 13.89 -15.75
C ASP A 57 -0.76 12.67 -16.61
N MET A 58 -1.55 12.48 -17.67
CA MET A 58 -1.37 11.44 -18.68
C MET A 58 -1.32 12.08 -20.07
N SER A 59 -0.77 13.29 -20.16
CA SER A 59 -0.42 13.93 -21.42
C SER A 59 0.68 13.15 -22.16
N PRO A 60 0.84 13.32 -23.48
CA PRO A 60 1.86 12.60 -24.25
C PRO A 60 3.28 12.75 -23.68
N SER A 61 3.67 13.94 -23.20
CA SER A 61 4.99 14.15 -22.59
C SER A 61 5.16 13.42 -21.26
N ALA A 62 4.13 13.43 -20.41
CA ALA A 62 4.12 12.68 -19.15
C ALA A 62 4.22 11.17 -19.42
N LEU A 63 3.46 10.66 -20.39
CA LEU A 63 3.52 9.25 -20.80
C LEU A 63 4.92 8.87 -21.29
N SER A 64 5.54 9.66 -22.16
CA SER A 64 6.91 9.40 -22.63
C SER A 64 7.93 9.36 -21.49
N SER A 65 7.78 10.22 -20.47
CA SER A 65 8.64 10.19 -19.29
C SER A 65 8.44 8.91 -18.49
N LEU A 66 7.18 8.51 -18.25
CA LEU A 66 6.87 7.29 -17.51
C LEU A 66 7.42 6.05 -18.22
N ILE A 67 7.25 5.97 -19.54
CA ILE A 67 7.74 4.84 -20.34
C ILE A 67 9.25 4.65 -20.22
N LYS A 68 10.02 5.73 -20.26
CA LYS A 68 11.47 5.67 -20.11
C LYS A 68 11.86 5.04 -18.77
N ASP A 69 11.20 5.44 -17.68
CA ASP A 69 11.46 4.92 -16.35
C ASP A 69 10.98 3.48 -16.20
N MET A 70 9.78 3.16 -16.72
CA MET A 70 9.23 1.81 -16.76
C MET A 70 10.17 0.83 -17.48
N ASP A 71 10.70 1.21 -18.64
CA ASP A 71 11.62 0.36 -19.42
C ASP A 71 12.93 0.10 -18.67
N ALA A 72 13.43 1.11 -17.93
CA ALA A 72 14.61 0.97 -17.07
C ALA A 72 14.38 -0.03 -15.92
N LEU A 73 13.16 -0.07 -15.38
CA LEU A 73 12.77 -0.94 -14.27
C LEU A 73 12.34 -2.36 -14.68
N ASN A 74 12.08 -2.61 -15.97
CA ASN A 74 11.37 -3.78 -16.48
C ASN A 74 9.85 -3.78 -16.19
N GLU A 75 9.25 -2.61 -16.03
CA GLU A 75 7.81 -2.51 -15.84
C GLU A 75 7.08 -2.68 -17.18
N GLY A 76 6.41 -3.80 -17.34
CA GLY A 76 5.64 -4.10 -18.54
C GLY A 76 4.39 -3.22 -18.64
N LEU A 77 3.65 -3.10 -17.53
CA LEU A 77 2.40 -2.35 -17.49
C LEU A 77 2.20 -1.65 -16.15
N MET A 78 1.76 -0.40 -16.22
CA MET A 78 1.38 0.40 -15.05
C MET A 78 -0.14 0.46 -14.93
N VAL A 79 -0.68 0.16 -13.75
CA VAL A 79 -2.08 0.41 -13.43
C VAL A 79 -2.22 1.76 -12.72
N ASN A 80 -2.79 2.74 -13.43
CA ASN A 80 -3.11 4.04 -12.85
C ASN A 80 -4.47 4.00 -12.13
N LEU A 81 -4.43 4.20 -10.82
CA LEU A 81 -5.61 4.18 -9.95
C LEU A 81 -6.29 5.56 -9.81
N SER A 82 -5.83 6.57 -10.56
CA SER A 82 -6.32 7.95 -10.52
C SER A 82 -7.11 8.36 -11.77
N GLY A 83 -7.86 7.43 -12.35
CA GLY A 83 -8.62 7.65 -13.59
C GLY A 83 -9.76 8.66 -13.49
N GLY A 84 -10.35 8.84 -12.31
CA GLY A 84 -11.62 9.55 -12.17
C GLY A 84 -12.75 8.78 -12.86
N SER A 85 -13.70 9.51 -13.42
CA SER A 85 -14.85 8.99 -14.14
C SER A 85 -15.23 9.91 -15.30
N GLY A 86 -16.09 9.43 -16.21
CA GLY A 86 -16.67 10.23 -17.29
C GLY A 86 -15.62 10.79 -18.25
N GLU A 87 -15.80 12.05 -18.66
CA GLU A 87 -14.94 12.70 -19.66
C GLU A 87 -13.46 12.77 -19.25
N ARG A 88 -13.18 12.91 -17.96
CA ARG A 88 -11.79 12.91 -17.46
C ARG A 88 -11.10 11.56 -17.75
N LEU A 89 -11.80 10.47 -17.47
CA LEU A 89 -11.31 9.12 -17.72
C LEU A 89 -11.15 8.89 -19.24
N LYS A 90 -12.15 9.27 -20.04
CA LYS A 90 -12.11 9.11 -21.51
C LYS A 90 -10.92 9.83 -22.13
N ASN A 91 -10.68 11.09 -21.75
CA ASN A 91 -9.54 11.87 -22.25
C ASN A 91 -8.20 11.22 -21.87
N MET A 92 -8.10 10.65 -20.66
CA MET A 92 -6.92 9.92 -20.23
C MET A 92 -6.69 8.66 -21.07
N LEU A 93 -7.76 7.89 -21.31
CA LEU A 93 -7.71 6.68 -22.12
C LEU A 93 -7.37 7.01 -23.58
N GLU A 94 -7.89 8.09 -24.14
CA GLU A 94 -7.56 8.54 -25.51
C GLU A 94 -6.07 8.86 -25.66
N ASN A 95 -5.49 9.61 -24.71
CA ASN A 95 -4.05 9.90 -24.71
C ASN A 95 -3.22 8.63 -24.62
N ILE A 96 -3.60 7.71 -23.72
CA ILE A 96 -2.90 6.42 -23.57
C ILE A 96 -3.00 5.62 -24.87
N ASN A 97 -4.19 5.45 -25.43
CA ASN A 97 -4.42 4.62 -26.61
C ASN A 97 -3.73 5.18 -27.86
N THR A 98 -3.63 6.50 -27.97
CA THR A 98 -2.95 7.16 -29.09
C THR A 98 -1.43 6.99 -29.03
N ASN A 99 -0.84 6.96 -27.83
CA ASN A 99 0.61 7.02 -27.67
C ASN A 99 1.24 5.67 -27.24
N TYR A 100 0.61 4.96 -26.30
CA TYR A 100 1.13 3.74 -25.65
C TYR A 100 0.02 2.73 -25.23
N PRO A 101 -0.80 2.20 -26.17
CA PRO A 101 -2.05 1.47 -25.87
C PRO A 101 -1.90 0.20 -25.00
N ASN A 102 -0.70 -0.37 -24.87
CA ASN A 102 -0.47 -1.63 -24.15
C ASN A 102 0.38 -1.48 -22.88
N ARG A 103 0.71 -0.26 -22.47
CA ARG A 103 1.63 0.01 -21.35
C ARG A 103 0.93 0.52 -20.09
N PHE A 104 -0.34 0.91 -20.20
CA PHE A 104 -1.11 1.44 -19.09
C PHE A 104 -2.49 0.81 -19.04
N ALA A 105 -2.96 0.53 -17.83
CA ALA A 105 -4.37 0.31 -17.54
C ALA A 105 -4.86 1.40 -16.58
N VAL A 106 -6.13 1.77 -16.68
CA VAL A 106 -6.71 2.80 -15.81
C VAL A 106 -7.88 2.22 -15.04
N PHE A 107 -7.92 2.47 -13.74
CA PHE A 107 -9.07 2.16 -12.90
C PHE A 107 -9.96 3.39 -12.79
N ALA A 108 -11.27 3.19 -12.93
CA ALA A 108 -12.27 4.21 -12.65
C ALA A 108 -12.31 4.54 -11.15
N ASN A 109 -12.92 5.67 -10.81
CA ASN A 109 -13.19 6.07 -9.44
C ASN A 109 -14.67 6.42 -9.28
N VAL A 110 -15.27 6.04 -8.16
CA VAL A 110 -16.64 6.43 -7.81
C VAL A 110 -16.60 7.81 -7.14
N ASP A 111 -17.53 8.68 -7.54
CA ASP A 111 -17.83 9.90 -6.81
C ASP A 111 -18.82 9.60 -5.68
N PHE A 112 -18.34 9.73 -4.44
CA PHE A 112 -19.15 9.50 -3.23
C PHE A 112 -19.87 10.75 -2.74
N ASP A 113 -19.76 11.88 -3.44
CA ASP A 113 -20.52 13.06 -3.10
C ASP A 113 -22.03 12.79 -3.30
N ASN A 114 -22.83 13.30 -2.36
CA ASN A 114 -24.30 13.17 -2.38
C ASN A 114 -24.86 11.75 -2.20
N VAL A 115 -24.09 10.79 -1.68
CA VAL A 115 -24.63 9.51 -1.20
C VAL A 115 -25.83 9.78 -0.29
N GLY A 116 -26.96 9.10 -0.54
CA GLY A 116 -28.23 9.33 0.14
C GLY A 116 -29.24 10.18 -0.62
N LYS A 117 -28.81 10.91 -1.66
CA LYS A 117 -29.73 11.54 -2.62
C LYS A 117 -30.46 10.48 -3.45
N LYS A 118 -31.75 10.71 -3.73
CA LYS A 118 -32.56 9.84 -4.61
C LYS A 118 -31.88 9.69 -5.98
N GLY A 119 -31.72 8.44 -6.45
CA GLY A 119 -31.09 8.14 -7.74
C GLY A 119 -29.56 8.09 -7.72
N TRP A 120 -28.90 8.35 -6.58
CA TRP A 120 -27.43 8.38 -6.52
C TRP A 120 -26.82 7.03 -6.88
N THR A 121 -27.31 5.93 -6.29
CA THR A 121 -26.75 4.59 -6.51
C THR A 121 -26.89 4.17 -7.97
N GLU A 122 -28.07 4.39 -8.58
CA GLU A 122 -28.35 4.06 -9.97
C GLU A 122 -27.44 4.84 -10.92
N ASN A 123 -27.22 6.13 -10.64
CA ASN A 123 -26.31 6.97 -11.43
C ASN A 123 -24.85 6.54 -11.27
N ALA A 124 -24.40 6.18 -10.06
CA ALA A 124 -23.04 5.69 -9.82
C ALA A 124 -22.76 4.37 -10.56
N VAL A 125 -23.71 3.44 -10.52
CA VAL A 125 -23.63 2.17 -11.26
C VAL A 125 -23.59 2.43 -12.77
N LYS A 126 -24.48 3.29 -13.29
CA LYS A 126 -24.49 3.64 -14.71
C LYS A 126 -23.18 4.29 -15.15
N GLN A 127 -22.64 5.21 -14.37
CA GLN A 127 -21.36 5.85 -14.69
C GLN A 127 -20.22 4.83 -14.71
N LEU A 128 -20.19 3.88 -13.77
CA LEU A 128 -19.21 2.80 -13.76
C LEU A 128 -19.31 1.92 -15.02
N GLU A 129 -20.52 1.56 -15.44
CA GLU A 129 -20.73 0.81 -16.69
C GLU A 129 -20.19 1.56 -17.92
N GLU A 130 -20.46 2.87 -18.00
CA GLU A 130 -19.95 3.73 -19.07
C GLU A 130 -18.43 3.85 -19.04
N ASP A 131 -17.82 3.95 -17.86
CA ASP A 131 -16.37 4.05 -17.67
C ASP A 131 -15.66 2.74 -18.07
N VAL A 132 -16.23 1.59 -17.72
CA VAL A 132 -15.71 0.27 -18.13
C VAL A 132 -15.86 0.08 -19.64
N LYS A 133 -17.00 0.47 -20.21
CA LYS A 133 -17.22 0.44 -21.66
C LYS A 133 -16.23 1.34 -22.41
N ALA A 134 -15.83 2.47 -21.80
CA ALA A 134 -14.81 3.36 -22.36
C ALA A 134 -13.40 2.77 -22.30
N GLY A 135 -13.13 1.83 -21.39
CA GLY A 135 -11.86 1.11 -21.31
C GLY A 135 -11.27 0.97 -19.90
N ALA A 136 -11.95 1.43 -18.84
CA ALA A 136 -11.48 1.17 -17.48
C ALA A 136 -11.36 -0.34 -17.22
N ARG A 137 -10.29 -0.74 -16.53
CA ARG A 137 -9.95 -2.16 -16.28
C ARG A 137 -10.19 -2.58 -14.83
N GLY A 138 -10.80 -1.73 -14.03
CA GLY A 138 -11.01 -1.94 -12.60
C GLY A 138 -11.60 -0.70 -11.94
N LEU A 139 -11.92 -0.84 -10.65
CA LEU A 139 -12.40 0.24 -9.82
C LEU A 139 -11.43 0.49 -8.66
N LYS A 140 -11.01 1.74 -8.46
CA LYS A 140 -10.28 2.16 -7.27
C LYS A 140 -11.21 2.87 -6.29
N VAL A 141 -11.15 2.43 -5.03
CA VAL A 141 -11.76 3.09 -3.88
C VAL A 141 -10.65 3.62 -2.96
N PHE A 142 -10.67 4.93 -2.70
CA PHE A 142 -9.70 5.57 -1.81
C PHE A 142 -10.15 5.49 -0.35
N LYS A 143 -9.19 5.57 0.58
CA LYS A 143 -9.45 5.61 2.03
C LYS A 143 -10.36 6.75 2.50
N SER A 144 -10.61 7.74 1.66
CA SER A 144 -11.63 8.76 1.96
C SER A 144 -13.01 8.12 2.17
N LEU A 145 -13.33 7.00 1.50
CA LEU A 145 -14.47 6.17 1.87
C LEU A 145 -14.16 5.49 3.19
N GLY A 146 -15.07 5.58 4.16
CA GLY A 146 -14.83 5.12 5.51
C GLY A 146 -14.09 6.12 6.41
N LEU A 147 -13.29 7.07 5.87
CA LEU A 147 -12.58 8.07 6.68
C LEU A 147 -13.08 9.53 6.59
N ARG A 148 -13.67 9.95 5.48
CA ARG A 148 -13.92 11.38 5.21
C ARG A 148 -15.29 11.65 4.60
N TYR A 149 -15.75 10.80 3.69
CA TYR A 149 -17.04 11.00 3.04
C TYR A 149 -18.19 10.90 4.05
N LYS A 150 -19.12 11.84 3.91
CA LYS A 150 -20.37 11.90 4.65
C LYS A 150 -21.53 11.89 3.67
N ASP A 151 -22.61 11.24 4.05
CA ASP A 151 -23.83 11.23 3.27
C ASP A 151 -24.58 12.57 3.37
N THR A 152 -25.70 12.69 2.67
CA THR A 152 -26.52 13.92 2.67
C THR A 152 -27.07 14.30 4.05
N ASN A 153 -27.03 13.40 5.04
CA ASN A 153 -27.43 13.67 6.42
C ASN A 153 -26.22 13.99 7.33
N GLY A 154 -25.01 14.13 6.75
CA GLY A 154 -23.78 14.39 7.49
C GLY A 154 -23.21 13.16 8.22
N LYS A 155 -23.73 11.95 7.98
CA LYS A 155 -23.24 10.72 8.61
C LYS A 155 -22.08 10.14 7.80
N ARG A 156 -21.03 9.65 8.49
CA ARG A 156 -19.92 8.92 7.86
C ARG A 156 -20.46 7.77 7.02
N ILE A 157 -19.99 7.66 5.77
CA ILE A 157 -20.33 6.53 4.90
C ILE A 157 -19.39 5.38 5.26
N ALA A 158 -19.98 4.31 5.81
CA ALA A 158 -19.28 3.06 6.09
C ALA A 158 -18.89 2.35 4.79
N ILE A 159 -17.81 1.56 4.82
CA ILE A 159 -17.36 0.85 3.61
C ILE A 159 -18.38 -0.21 3.16
N ASP A 160 -19.11 -0.80 4.10
CA ASP A 160 -20.19 -1.78 3.88
C ASP A 160 -21.59 -1.15 3.86
N ASP A 161 -21.71 0.15 3.58
CA ASP A 161 -23.02 0.79 3.43
C ASP A 161 -23.80 0.14 2.28
N ASN A 162 -25.02 -0.34 2.57
CA ASN A 162 -25.85 -1.10 1.62
C ASN A 162 -26.13 -0.32 0.31
N ARG A 163 -26.10 1.01 0.33
CA ARG A 163 -26.28 1.84 -0.87
C ARG A 163 -25.15 1.68 -1.89
N LEU A 164 -24.01 1.15 -1.45
CA LEU A 164 -22.83 0.88 -2.28
C LEU A 164 -22.83 -0.54 -2.87
N ASP A 165 -23.64 -1.46 -2.33
CA ASP A 165 -23.68 -2.86 -2.79
C ASP A 165 -23.86 -3.01 -4.31
N PRO A 166 -24.75 -2.24 -4.98
CA PRO A 166 -24.93 -2.39 -6.41
C PRO A 166 -23.67 -2.06 -7.22
N ILE A 167 -22.78 -1.21 -6.71
CA ILE A 167 -21.49 -0.88 -7.35
C ILE A 167 -20.58 -2.12 -7.32
N TRP A 168 -20.46 -2.76 -6.16
CA TRP A 168 -19.61 -3.95 -5.99
C TRP A 168 -20.12 -5.14 -6.79
N ALA A 169 -21.44 -5.36 -6.79
CA ALA A 169 -22.08 -6.38 -7.60
C ALA A 169 -21.85 -6.12 -9.09
N LYS A 170 -21.98 -4.86 -9.53
CA LYS A 170 -21.71 -4.49 -10.93
C LYS A 170 -20.27 -4.75 -11.34
N CYS A 171 -19.29 -4.52 -10.48
CA CYS A 171 -17.90 -4.89 -10.77
C CYS A 171 -17.74 -6.39 -11.05
N GLY A 172 -18.41 -7.25 -10.28
CA GLY A 172 -18.43 -8.70 -10.51
C GLY A 172 -19.11 -9.08 -11.83
N GLU A 173 -20.26 -8.49 -12.15
CA GLU A 173 -20.95 -8.70 -13.43
C GLU A 173 -20.10 -8.27 -14.64
N LEU A 174 -19.35 -7.17 -14.51
CA LEU A 174 -18.46 -6.65 -15.55
C LEU A 174 -17.11 -7.38 -15.61
N GLY A 175 -16.84 -8.30 -14.68
CA GLY A 175 -15.58 -9.04 -14.60
C GLY A 175 -14.36 -8.15 -14.30
N ILE A 176 -14.55 -7.06 -13.55
CA ILE A 176 -13.48 -6.14 -13.18
C ILE A 176 -13.14 -6.24 -11.68
N PRO A 177 -11.86 -6.10 -11.27
CA PRO A 177 -11.50 -6.07 -9.87
C PRO A 177 -11.77 -4.72 -9.21
N VAL A 178 -11.90 -4.73 -7.88
CA VAL A 178 -11.97 -3.53 -7.05
C VAL A 178 -10.73 -3.45 -6.16
N LEU A 179 -9.87 -2.44 -6.36
CA LEU A 179 -8.78 -2.13 -5.43
C LEU A 179 -9.26 -1.11 -4.40
N ILE A 180 -9.28 -1.49 -3.13
CA ILE A 180 -9.77 -0.64 -2.05
C ILE A 180 -8.68 -0.38 -1.01
N HIS A 181 -8.51 0.90 -0.70
CA HIS A 181 -7.69 1.35 0.43
C HIS A 181 -8.65 1.68 1.58
N ALA A 182 -8.58 0.91 2.66
CA ALA A 182 -9.31 1.18 3.91
C ALA A 182 -8.33 1.53 5.03
N ALA A 183 -8.68 2.50 5.87
CA ALA A 183 -7.87 2.96 6.99
C ALA A 183 -6.42 3.37 6.60
N ASP A 184 -5.50 3.19 7.54
CA ASP A 184 -4.05 3.44 7.49
C ASP A 184 -3.41 2.43 8.52
N PRO A 185 -2.08 2.35 8.70
CA PRO A 185 -1.47 1.46 9.70
C PRO A 185 -2.12 1.59 11.08
N LYS A 186 -2.37 0.46 11.75
CA LYS A 186 -3.05 0.43 13.07
C LYS A 186 -2.37 1.34 14.09
N SER A 187 -1.03 1.43 14.07
CA SER A 187 -0.27 2.27 15.01
C SER A 187 -0.59 3.76 14.91
N PHE A 188 -1.29 4.22 13.86
CA PHE A 188 -1.81 5.59 13.81
C PHE A 188 -2.98 5.83 14.76
N TRP A 189 -3.71 4.77 15.16
CA TRP A 189 -4.74 4.81 16.20
C TRP A 189 -4.14 4.62 17.60
N ASP A 190 -3.05 3.87 17.72
CA ASP A 190 -2.40 3.61 19.00
C ASP A 190 -1.82 4.89 19.66
N PRO A 191 -1.63 4.93 20.99
CA PRO A 191 -0.96 6.04 21.66
C PRO A 191 0.40 6.36 21.04
N MET A 192 0.73 7.64 20.90
CA MET A 192 2.04 8.06 20.35
C MET A 192 3.05 8.18 21.50
N ASN A 193 3.57 7.05 21.96
CA ASN A 193 4.57 6.93 23.04
C ASN A 193 5.80 6.13 22.55
N SER A 194 6.69 5.74 23.47
CA SER A 194 7.90 4.96 23.17
C SER A 194 7.62 3.58 22.56
N ASP A 195 6.41 3.05 22.73
CA ASP A 195 6.03 1.70 22.29
C ASP A 195 5.42 1.71 20.88
N ASN A 196 5.18 2.90 20.31
CA ASN A 196 4.60 3.05 18.98
C ASN A 196 5.70 3.03 17.90
N GLU A 197 5.78 1.95 17.13
CA GLU A 197 6.77 1.81 16.05
C GLU A 197 6.65 2.89 14.96
N ARG A 198 5.51 3.58 14.85
CA ARG A 198 5.27 4.69 13.91
C ARG A 198 5.46 6.06 14.53
N TRP A 199 6.05 6.15 15.73
CA TRP A 199 6.26 7.42 16.42
C TRP A 199 6.96 8.46 15.54
N LEU A 200 8.06 8.11 14.85
CA LEU A 200 8.81 9.06 14.02
C LEU A 200 7.97 9.53 12.82
N GLU A 201 7.20 8.62 12.20
CA GLU A 201 6.28 8.96 11.13
C GLU A 201 5.19 9.94 11.60
N LEU A 202 4.61 9.70 12.77
CA LEU A 202 3.60 10.57 13.37
C LEU A 202 4.20 11.92 13.82
N LYS A 203 5.47 11.96 14.24
CA LYS A 203 6.16 13.22 14.54
C LYS A 203 6.34 14.09 13.28
N ILE A 204 6.77 13.49 12.17
CA ILE A 204 7.01 14.19 10.90
C ILE A 204 5.69 14.51 10.16
N HIS A 205 4.70 13.63 10.30
CA HIS A 205 3.41 13.71 9.62
C HIS A 205 2.24 13.63 10.61
N SER A 206 2.17 14.60 11.53
CA SER A 206 1.19 14.62 12.64
C SER A 206 -0.28 14.46 12.22
N ARG A 207 -0.65 14.89 11.01
CA ARG A 207 -2.01 14.71 10.46
C ARG A 207 -2.39 13.24 10.18
N ARG A 208 -1.44 12.30 10.29
CA ARG A 208 -1.70 10.86 10.17
C ARG A 208 -2.26 10.25 11.45
N LYS A 209 -2.09 10.88 12.62
CA LYS A 209 -2.62 10.38 13.90
C LYS A 209 -4.15 10.35 13.86
N ARG A 210 -4.73 9.27 14.39
CA ARG A 210 -6.17 9.04 14.50
C ARG A 210 -6.57 8.64 15.92
N THR A 211 -7.87 8.64 16.19
CA THR A 211 -8.47 8.10 17.42
C THR A 211 -9.70 7.27 17.08
N ASP A 212 -10.24 6.56 18.06
CA ASP A 212 -11.45 5.76 17.88
C ASP A 212 -12.71 6.59 17.55
N THR A 213 -12.64 7.92 17.69
CA THR A 213 -13.72 8.84 17.33
C THR A 213 -13.38 9.74 16.14
N ASP A 214 -12.17 9.63 15.57
CA ASP A 214 -11.75 10.38 14.39
C ASP A 214 -11.31 9.44 13.26
N PRO A 215 -12.25 9.02 12.38
CA PRO A 215 -13.71 9.16 12.50
C PRO A 215 -14.39 7.94 13.11
N ALA A 216 -13.65 6.84 13.30
CA ALA A 216 -14.12 5.56 13.79
C ALA A 216 -12.93 4.74 14.30
N PRO A 217 -13.16 3.70 15.12
CA PRO A 217 -12.12 2.75 15.52
C PRO A 217 -11.50 2.06 14.30
N TRP A 218 -10.20 1.76 14.37
CA TRP A 218 -9.50 1.08 13.28
C TRP A 218 -10.17 -0.25 12.92
N GLN A 219 -10.48 -1.07 13.92
CA GLN A 219 -11.10 -2.37 13.73
C GLN A 219 -12.47 -2.27 13.05
N GLN A 220 -13.25 -1.23 13.39
CA GLN A 220 -14.53 -1.00 12.75
C GLN A 220 -14.36 -0.81 11.23
N ILE A 221 -13.44 0.04 10.80
CA ILE A 221 -13.22 0.34 9.37
C ILE A 221 -12.73 -0.91 8.61
N ILE A 222 -11.84 -1.68 9.22
CA ILE A 222 -11.32 -2.92 8.65
C ILE A 222 -12.41 -3.99 8.55
N ASP A 223 -13.26 -4.14 9.58
CA ASP A 223 -14.35 -5.10 9.55
C ASP A 223 -15.44 -4.73 8.54
N GLU A 224 -15.70 -3.42 8.33
CA GLU A 224 -16.58 -2.95 7.25
C GLU A 224 -16.07 -3.43 5.89
N GLN A 225 -14.76 -3.29 5.63
CA GLN A 225 -14.17 -3.78 4.38
C GLN A 225 -14.31 -5.31 4.24
N HIS A 226 -14.01 -6.07 5.28
CA HIS A 226 -14.09 -7.54 5.22
C HIS A 226 -15.52 -8.05 5.05
N ARG A 227 -16.51 -7.44 5.73
CA ARG A 227 -17.93 -7.77 5.53
C ARG A 227 -18.36 -7.49 4.10
N MET A 228 -17.91 -6.37 3.53
CA MET A 228 -18.16 -6.03 2.13
C MET A 228 -17.57 -7.09 1.18
N PHE A 229 -16.32 -7.51 1.37
CA PHE A 229 -15.73 -8.57 0.52
C PHE A 229 -16.52 -9.89 0.57
N LYS A 230 -16.89 -10.34 1.79
CA LYS A 230 -17.65 -11.58 2.01
C LYS A 230 -19.05 -11.52 1.41
N LYS A 231 -19.67 -10.34 1.38
CA LYS A 231 -21.01 -10.13 0.82
C LYS A 231 -21.03 -10.21 -0.70
N HIS A 232 -19.90 -10.01 -1.37
CA HIS A 232 -19.77 -9.93 -2.82
C HIS A 232 -18.83 -11.01 -3.39
N PRO A 233 -19.13 -12.32 -3.22
CA PRO A 233 -18.20 -13.41 -3.55
C PRO A 233 -17.86 -13.52 -5.04
N ASN A 234 -18.68 -12.94 -5.93
CA ASN A 234 -18.46 -12.94 -7.38
C ASN A 234 -17.58 -11.77 -7.86
N THR A 235 -17.14 -10.90 -6.94
CA THR A 235 -16.29 -9.76 -7.24
C THR A 235 -14.93 -9.98 -6.60
N ASN A 236 -13.86 -9.85 -7.39
CA ASN A 236 -12.50 -9.93 -6.84
C ASN A 236 -12.09 -8.58 -6.25
N PHE A 237 -11.57 -8.60 -5.02
CA PHE A 237 -11.10 -7.41 -4.32
C PHE A 237 -9.59 -7.45 -4.12
N ILE A 238 -8.91 -6.35 -4.39
CA ILE A 238 -7.51 -6.15 -4.04
C ILE A 238 -7.46 -5.30 -2.77
N ASN A 239 -7.12 -5.93 -1.65
CA ASN A 239 -6.92 -5.24 -0.40
C ASN A 239 -5.57 -4.51 -0.43
N ALA A 240 -5.61 -3.19 -0.52
CA ALA A 240 -4.41 -2.37 -0.59
C ALA A 240 -3.55 -2.59 0.66
N HIS A 241 -2.22 -2.53 0.49
CA HIS A 241 -1.27 -2.56 1.60
C HIS A 241 -1.39 -3.82 2.47
N MET A 242 -1.76 -4.94 1.83
CA MET A 242 -2.05 -6.22 2.51
C MET A 242 -3.08 -6.10 3.65
N GLY A 243 -4.07 -5.20 3.49
CA GLY A 243 -5.08 -4.91 4.52
C GLY A 243 -4.51 -4.32 5.81
N TRP A 244 -3.29 -3.77 5.76
CA TRP A 244 -2.51 -3.34 6.92
C TRP A 244 -2.19 -4.45 7.92
N TYR A 245 -2.13 -5.71 7.45
CA TYR A 245 -1.70 -6.89 8.22
C TYR A 245 -0.35 -7.45 7.75
N ALA A 246 0.46 -6.69 7.00
CA ALA A 246 1.79 -7.16 6.60
C ALA A 246 2.72 -7.43 7.80
N ASN A 247 2.49 -6.76 8.94
CA ASN A 247 3.17 -7.02 10.21
C ASN A 247 2.61 -8.23 10.99
N ASP A 248 1.48 -8.80 10.55
CA ASP A 248 0.83 -9.97 11.15
C ASP A 248 0.35 -10.92 10.04
N LEU A 249 1.31 -11.60 9.42
CA LEU A 249 1.05 -12.56 8.34
C LEU A 249 0.22 -13.76 8.81
N GLY A 250 0.20 -14.06 10.11
CA GLY A 250 -0.67 -15.08 10.69
C GLY A 250 -2.13 -14.66 10.57
N LYS A 251 -2.47 -13.45 10.99
CA LYS A 251 -3.83 -12.94 10.84
C LYS A 251 -4.23 -12.78 9.37
N LEU A 252 -3.33 -12.27 8.53
CA LEU A 252 -3.60 -12.15 7.10
C LEU A 252 -3.85 -13.51 6.43
N SER A 253 -3.17 -14.56 6.89
CA SER A 253 -3.39 -15.93 6.42
C SER A 253 -4.83 -16.38 6.69
N GLU A 254 -5.33 -16.19 7.91
CA GLU A 254 -6.73 -16.52 8.25
C GLU A 254 -7.72 -15.78 7.35
N LEU A 255 -7.50 -14.49 7.11
CA LEU A 255 -8.38 -13.67 6.28
C LEU A 255 -8.38 -14.11 4.82
N LEU A 256 -7.21 -14.46 4.27
CA LEU A 256 -7.10 -15.02 2.93
C LEU A 256 -7.79 -16.38 2.84
N ASP A 257 -7.66 -17.24 3.85
CA ASP A 257 -8.35 -18.54 3.86
C ASP A 257 -9.88 -18.37 3.97
N GLU A 258 -10.37 -17.37 4.72
CA GLU A 258 -11.79 -17.10 4.91
C GLU A 258 -12.45 -16.35 3.73
N ILE A 259 -11.71 -15.51 3.00
CA ILE A 259 -12.22 -14.62 1.95
C ILE A 259 -11.58 -15.00 0.59
N PRO A 260 -12.12 -15.99 -0.13
CA PRO A 260 -11.48 -16.55 -1.33
C PRO A 260 -11.35 -15.57 -2.50
N ASN A 261 -12.20 -14.54 -2.57
CA ASN A 261 -12.18 -13.48 -3.57
C ASN A 261 -11.26 -12.28 -3.19
N MET A 262 -10.50 -12.38 -2.10
CA MET A 262 -9.54 -11.35 -1.69
C MET A 262 -8.13 -11.63 -2.23
N TYR A 263 -7.56 -10.63 -2.88
CA TYR A 263 -6.15 -10.49 -3.27
C TYR A 263 -5.49 -9.41 -2.42
N VAL A 264 -4.16 -9.40 -2.34
CA VAL A 264 -3.39 -8.38 -1.61
C VAL A 264 -2.30 -7.77 -2.48
N GLY A 265 -2.12 -6.45 -2.36
CA GLY A 265 -1.00 -5.74 -2.98
C GLY A 265 0.08 -5.35 -1.97
N ILE A 266 1.35 -5.56 -2.32
CA ILE A 266 2.51 -5.30 -1.43
C ILE A 266 2.89 -3.81 -1.31
N ALA A 267 2.13 -2.93 -1.98
CA ALA A 267 2.41 -1.51 -2.06
C ALA A 267 2.48 -0.86 -0.67
N ALA A 268 3.48 0.00 -0.48
CA ALA A 268 3.75 0.72 0.77
C ALA A 268 4.06 -0.14 2.02
N VAL A 269 4.13 -1.47 1.88
CA VAL A 269 4.39 -2.39 3.02
C VAL A 269 5.61 -3.31 2.85
N ILE A 270 6.53 -2.92 1.94
CA ILE A 270 7.73 -3.73 1.69
C ILE A 270 8.62 -3.85 2.94
N ALA A 271 8.60 -2.84 3.81
CA ALA A 271 9.40 -2.79 5.03
C ALA A 271 8.99 -3.87 6.04
N GLU A 272 7.68 -4.12 6.15
CA GLU A 272 7.11 -5.15 7.00
C GLU A 272 7.50 -6.54 6.52
N LEU A 273 7.59 -6.74 5.21
CA LEU A 273 7.97 -8.01 4.61
C LEU A 273 9.45 -8.30 4.80
N GLY A 274 10.32 -7.36 4.42
CA GLY A 274 11.77 -7.59 4.48
C GLY A 274 12.35 -7.59 5.89
N ARG A 275 11.61 -7.15 6.93
CA ARG A 275 12.03 -7.33 8.34
C ARG A 275 11.68 -8.70 8.94
N GLN A 276 10.96 -9.55 8.20
CA GLN A 276 10.54 -10.89 8.65
C GLN A 276 10.76 -11.97 7.57
N PRO A 277 11.97 -12.07 6.97
CA PRO A 277 12.18 -12.71 5.68
C PRO A 277 11.70 -14.17 5.60
N LYS A 278 11.91 -14.96 6.66
CA LYS A 278 11.49 -16.37 6.72
C LYS A 278 9.97 -16.54 6.69
N SER A 279 9.26 -15.78 7.51
CA SER A 279 7.79 -15.80 7.57
C SER A 279 7.18 -15.25 6.28
N ALA A 280 7.76 -14.17 5.74
CA ALA A 280 7.34 -13.59 4.48
C ALA A 280 7.55 -14.54 3.30
N ASN A 281 8.71 -15.21 3.18
CA ASN A 281 8.93 -16.22 2.14
C ASN A 281 7.90 -17.36 2.20
N ALA A 282 7.67 -17.91 3.40
CA ALA A 282 6.68 -18.98 3.60
C ALA A 282 5.25 -18.52 3.24
N PHE A 283 4.87 -17.30 3.63
CA PHE A 283 3.58 -16.70 3.29
C PHE A 283 3.42 -16.51 1.77
N PHE A 284 4.45 -15.95 1.12
CA PHE A 284 4.44 -15.75 -0.33
C PHE A 284 4.34 -17.06 -1.09
N THR A 285 5.03 -18.11 -0.62
CA THR A 285 4.94 -19.45 -1.21
C THR A 285 3.54 -20.06 -1.05
N LYS A 286 2.92 -19.95 0.13
CA LYS A 286 1.57 -20.49 0.39
C LYS A 286 0.48 -19.76 -0.41
N TYR A 287 0.55 -18.42 -0.49
CA TYR A 287 -0.49 -17.59 -1.10
C TYR A 287 -0.09 -16.96 -2.43
N GLN A 288 0.89 -17.57 -3.12
CA GLN A 288 1.50 -17.06 -4.34
C GLN A 288 0.51 -16.68 -5.44
N ASP A 289 -0.69 -17.27 -5.48
CA ASP A 289 -1.70 -17.00 -6.51
C ASP A 289 -2.62 -15.79 -6.18
N ARG A 290 -2.41 -15.12 -5.04
CA ARG A 290 -3.25 -14.00 -4.56
C ARG A 290 -2.48 -12.75 -4.12
N ILE A 291 -1.17 -12.72 -4.36
CA ILE A 291 -0.30 -11.59 -4.03
C ILE A 291 0.08 -10.86 -5.32
N LEU A 292 -0.02 -9.53 -5.30
CA LEU A 292 0.21 -8.66 -6.45
C LEU A 292 1.34 -7.68 -6.15
N PHE A 293 2.22 -7.48 -7.12
CA PHE A 293 3.21 -6.41 -7.06
C PHE A 293 2.52 -5.04 -7.18
N GLY A 294 2.95 -4.07 -6.37
CA GLY A 294 2.62 -2.67 -6.56
C GLY A 294 3.44 -1.75 -5.66
N LYS A 295 3.54 -0.46 -6.02
CA LYS A 295 4.46 0.47 -5.33
C LYS A 295 3.78 1.65 -4.62
N ASP A 296 2.53 1.98 -4.98
CA ASP A 296 1.72 3.14 -4.55
C ASP A 296 2.26 4.49 -5.04
N SER A 297 3.41 4.92 -4.55
CA SER A 297 4.02 6.19 -4.96
C SER A 297 5.02 6.00 -6.10
N TRP A 298 4.85 6.74 -7.19
CA TRP A 298 5.79 6.74 -8.32
C TRP A 298 7.09 7.45 -7.96
N LYS A 299 8.12 6.65 -7.70
CA LYS A 299 9.50 7.06 -7.42
C LYS A 299 10.43 5.97 -7.94
N PRO A 300 10.85 6.04 -9.21
CA PRO A 300 11.61 4.98 -9.88
C PRO A 300 12.83 4.52 -9.07
N GLU A 301 13.51 5.44 -8.40
CA GLU A 301 14.69 5.19 -7.57
C GLU A 301 14.41 4.31 -6.33
N GLU A 302 13.16 4.17 -5.90
CA GLU A 302 12.76 3.34 -4.76
C GLU A 302 12.44 1.88 -5.15
N PHE A 303 12.15 1.59 -6.42
CA PHE A 303 11.82 0.23 -6.90
C PHE A 303 12.94 -0.80 -6.70
N PRO A 304 14.23 -0.47 -6.89
CA PRO A 304 15.33 -1.39 -6.59
C PRO A 304 15.28 -2.02 -5.19
N THR A 305 14.70 -1.32 -4.20
CA THR A 305 14.53 -1.89 -2.85
C THR A 305 13.47 -3.00 -2.83
N TYR A 306 12.40 -2.88 -3.61
CA TYR A 306 11.38 -3.93 -3.72
C TYR A 306 11.98 -5.16 -4.38
N PHE A 307 12.71 -4.99 -5.49
CA PHE A 307 13.36 -6.10 -6.18
C PHE A 307 14.40 -6.77 -5.28
N ARG A 308 15.23 -6.00 -4.58
CA ARG A 308 16.21 -6.54 -3.63
C ARG A 308 15.54 -7.34 -2.50
N VAL A 309 14.45 -6.83 -1.92
CA VAL A 309 13.70 -7.58 -0.90
C VAL A 309 13.10 -8.86 -1.48
N LEU A 310 12.52 -8.84 -2.67
CA LEU A 310 11.81 -10.01 -3.19
C LEU A 310 12.75 -11.08 -3.79
N GLU A 311 13.81 -10.66 -4.47
CA GLU A 311 14.61 -11.51 -5.35
C GLU A 311 15.90 -12.02 -4.71
N SER A 312 16.54 -11.25 -3.84
CA SER A 312 17.84 -11.62 -3.27
C SER A 312 17.71 -12.33 -1.93
N GLU A 313 18.83 -12.87 -1.45
CA GLU A 313 19.02 -13.39 -0.10
C GLU A 313 19.85 -12.41 0.75
N ASP A 314 19.92 -11.14 0.34
CA ASP A 314 20.77 -10.14 1.00
C ASP A 314 20.36 -9.92 2.45
N GLU A 315 21.34 -9.72 3.31
CA GLU A 315 21.10 -9.47 4.71
C GLU A 315 21.40 -8.02 5.06
N TYR A 316 20.67 -7.51 6.06
CA TYR A 316 21.01 -6.30 6.78
C TYR A 316 21.27 -5.05 5.89
N PHE A 317 20.32 -4.68 5.04
CA PHE A 317 20.42 -3.47 4.22
C PHE A 317 19.42 -2.38 4.63
N PRO A 318 19.74 -1.09 4.45
CA PRO A 318 18.88 -0.01 4.92
C PRO A 318 17.61 0.13 4.07
N TYR A 319 16.53 0.59 4.70
CA TYR A 319 15.35 1.08 4.00
C TYR A 319 15.48 2.58 3.68
N TYR A 320 15.01 3.00 2.50
CA TYR A 320 15.16 4.37 2.01
C TYR A 320 14.28 5.42 2.75
N LYS A 321 13.38 5.00 3.65
CA LYS A 321 12.52 5.88 4.46
C LYS A 321 12.59 5.50 5.95
N LYS A 322 13.53 6.09 6.68
CA LYS A 322 13.76 5.83 8.12
C LYS A 322 12.48 5.93 8.98
N TYR A 323 11.59 6.87 8.68
CA TYR A 323 10.37 7.07 9.47
C TYR A 323 9.33 5.97 9.27
N HIS A 324 9.35 5.24 8.15
CA HIS A 324 8.52 4.05 7.95
C HIS A 324 9.16 2.82 8.59
N ALA A 325 10.48 2.67 8.45
CA ALA A 325 11.25 1.61 9.08
C ALA A 325 12.69 2.07 9.32
N PHE A 326 13.14 1.90 10.56
CA PHE A 326 14.52 2.10 11.00
C PHE A 326 15.25 0.76 11.21
N TRP A 327 14.56 -0.36 10.97
CA TRP A 327 15.14 -1.69 10.99
C TRP A 327 15.84 -1.98 9.67
N SER A 328 16.83 -2.88 9.73
CA SER A 328 17.42 -3.43 8.52
C SER A 328 16.43 -4.35 7.80
N MET A 329 16.52 -4.33 6.48
CA MET A 329 15.79 -5.16 5.55
C MET A 329 16.62 -6.39 5.19
N TYR A 330 15.91 -7.45 4.81
CA TYR A 330 16.46 -8.72 4.36
C TYR A 330 15.74 -9.17 3.10
N GLY A 331 16.48 -9.83 2.22
CA GLY A 331 15.98 -10.49 1.04
C GLY A 331 15.18 -11.73 1.42
N LEU A 332 14.10 -11.96 0.69
CA LEU A 332 13.20 -13.09 0.87
C LEU A 332 13.68 -14.34 0.12
N GLY A 333 14.48 -14.19 -0.94
CA GLY A 333 14.89 -15.29 -1.82
C GLY A 333 13.69 -16.01 -2.45
N LEU A 334 12.71 -15.27 -2.99
CA LEU A 334 11.54 -15.89 -3.60
C LEU A 334 11.95 -16.69 -4.85
N SER A 335 11.32 -17.86 -5.04
CA SER A 335 11.55 -18.67 -6.23
C SER A 335 11.04 -17.96 -7.50
N ASP A 336 11.60 -18.33 -8.66
CA ASP A 336 11.18 -17.77 -9.95
C ASP A 336 9.69 -17.99 -10.24
N GLU A 337 9.12 -19.10 -9.76
CA GLU A 337 7.69 -19.37 -9.89
C GLU A 337 6.86 -18.33 -9.12
N VAL A 338 7.21 -18.11 -7.85
CA VAL A 338 6.52 -17.14 -6.99
C VAL A 338 6.72 -15.72 -7.53
N LEU A 339 7.94 -15.35 -7.92
CA LEU A 339 8.24 -14.04 -8.51
C LEU A 339 7.39 -13.76 -9.74
N LYS A 340 7.31 -14.69 -10.70
CA LYS A 340 6.49 -14.50 -11.91
C LYS A 340 5.00 -14.29 -11.58
N LYS A 341 4.47 -15.02 -10.57
CA LYS A 341 3.08 -14.85 -10.13
C LYS A 341 2.83 -13.48 -9.52
N VAL A 342 3.68 -13.07 -8.58
CA VAL A 342 3.61 -11.76 -7.93
C VAL A 342 3.80 -10.63 -8.94
N TYR A 343 4.77 -10.76 -9.84
CA TYR A 343 5.13 -9.71 -10.79
C TYR A 343 4.08 -9.52 -11.87
N TYR A 344 3.51 -10.58 -12.46
CA TYR A 344 2.58 -10.37 -13.57
C TYR A 344 1.47 -11.40 -13.71
N LYS A 345 1.67 -12.69 -13.43
CA LYS A 345 0.65 -13.71 -13.76
C LYS A 345 -0.66 -13.48 -13.00
N ASN A 346 -0.59 -13.12 -11.72
CA ASN A 346 -1.79 -12.86 -10.92
C ASN A 346 -2.56 -11.64 -11.44
N ALA A 347 -1.84 -10.57 -11.79
CA ALA A 347 -2.45 -9.37 -12.33
C ALA A 347 -3.05 -9.61 -13.72
N LEU A 348 -2.40 -10.38 -14.60
CA LEU A 348 -2.95 -10.77 -15.91
C LEU A 348 -4.23 -11.62 -15.79
N LYS A 349 -4.32 -12.49 -14.78
CA LYS A 349 -5.54 -13.27 -14.51
C LYS A 349 -6.69 -12.38 -14.04
N LEU A 350 -6.37 -11.31 -13.30
CA LEU A 350 -7.34 -10.47 -12.62
C LEU A 350 -7.84 -9.30 -13.48
N LEU A 351 -6.96 -8.74 -14.32
CA LEU A 351 -7.27 -7.58 -15.15
C LEU A 351 -7.86 -8.03 -16.49
N PRO A 352 -9.05 -7.54 -16.88
CA PRO A 352 -9.61 -7.85 -18.18
C PRO A 352 -8.86 -7.13 -19.30
N ASN A 353 -8.83 -7.74 -20.48
CA ASN A 353 -8.41 -7.11 -21.74
C ASN A 353 -7.02 -6.42 -21.67
N ILE A 354 -6.06 -7.10 -21.04
CA ILE A 354 -4.63 -6.74 -21.06
C ILE A 354 -3.93 -7.52 -22.18
N ASP A 355 -3.07 -6.86 -22.94
CA ASP A 355 -2.19 -7.52 -23.91
C ASP A 355 -1.10 -8.31 -23.18
N ALA A 356 -1.30 -9.61 -23.02
CA ALA A 356 -0.34 -10.50 -22.37
C ALA A 356 0.94 -10.75 -23.21
N SER A 357 0.98 -10.33 -24.49
CA SER A 357 2.12 -10.63 -25.38
C SER A 357 3.42 -9.92 -24.98
N ILE A 358 3.33 -8.85 -24.17
CA ILE A 358 4.49 -8.15 -23.61
C ILE A 358 5.14 -8.89 -22.44
N PHE A 359 4.52 -9.96 -21.94
CA PHE A 359 5.05 -10.81 -20.87
C PHE A 359 5.58 -12.14 -21.43
N PRO A 360 6.57 -12.77 -20.78
CA PRO A 360 7.12 -14.04 -21.24
C PRO A 360 6.05 -15.13 -21.32
N LYS A 361 5.97 -15.80 -22.47
CA LYS A 361 5.19 -17.03 -22.62
C LYS A 361 5.84 -18.14 -21.80
N GLU A 362 5.02 -19.02 -21.23
CA GLU A 362 5.52 -20.26 -20.61
C GLU A 362 6.27 -21.05 -21.71
N LEU A 363 7.49 -21.50 -21.40
CA LEU A 363 8.21 -22.47 -22.22
C LEU A 363 7.76 -23.89 -21.88
#